data_AF-A0A1H2CZL4-F1
#
_entry.id   AF-A0A1H2CZL4-F1
#
_cell.length_a   1.000
_cell.length_b   1.000
_cell.length_c   1.000
_cell.angle_alpha   90.00
_cell.angle_beta   90.00
_cell.angle_gamma   90.00
#
_symmetry.space_group_name_H-M   'P 1'
#
loop_
_entity.id
_entity.type
_entity.pdbx_description
1 polymer ?
#
loop_
_entity_poly.entity_id
_entity_poly.type
_entity_poly.pdbx_seq_one_letter_code
_entity_poly.pdbx_strand_id
1 'polypeptide(L)'
;MAAVTGPGNGYPPPAPKGRRWWTWAVVGAWGVLLTGAVFWSVRNDPPTVPEQRDIGQALSSMRTATGALVEVVQDERWVLRIGDLRVTECAITPVRDGLEAERTVTLYVADGEAREALSGLAEGLPESYDAGVVATRGGTRLSFFADAGDYIGVEAEAHSSDQVLTVSVFTGCRPSTGGLDRGDPAAGAVPEMLREIGGTVRGAVVCPGGGTAATFQADGGVADPDGEPRGVPAGAEPVWSEPGGWAYRAGSESVVTTADGGRLRISVTTGCRTV
;
A
#
# COMPACT_ATOMS: atom_id res chain seq x y z
N MET A 1 -76.41 34.16 51.83
CA MET A 1 -74.95 34.36 51.84
C MET A 1 -74.32 33.00 52.12
N ALA A 2 -73.71 32.37 51.11
CA ALA A 2 -73.05 31.07 51.25
C ALA A 2 -71.53 31.29 51.21
N ALA A 3 -70.83 30.78 52.22
CA ALA A 3 -69.39 30.94 52.40
C ALA A 3 -68.62 29.98 51.50
N VAL A 4 -67.70 30.53 50.69
CA VAL A 4 -66.71 29.77 49.92
C VAL A 4 -65.53 29.45 50.84
N THR A 5 -65.35 28.17 51.16
CA THR A 5 -64.14 27.65 51.81
C THR A 5 -63.00 27.55 50.79
N GLY A 6 -61.95 28.35 50.95
CA GLY A 6 -60.76 28.30 50.10
C GLY A 6 -59.91 27.04 50.35
N PRO A 7 -59.16 26.56 49.34
CA PRO A 7 -58.27 25.41 49.50
C PRO A 7 -57.07 25.79 50.38
N GLY A 8 -56.86 25.04 51.46
CA GLY A 8 -55.70 25.19 52.33
C GLY A 8 -54.42 24.78 51.61
N ASN A 9 -53.47 25.72 51.49
CA ASN A 9 -52.10 25.44 51.08
C ASN A 9 -51.38 24.68 52.20
N GLY A 10 -51.42 23.35 52.16
CA GLY A 10 -50.54 22.52 52.98
C GLY A 10 -49.09 22.64 52.51
N TYR A 11 -48.19 23.07 53.39
CA TYR A 11 -46.74 22.99 53.13
C TYR A 11 -46.34 21.54 52.85
N PRO A 12 -45.55 21.26 51.79
CA PRO A 12 -45.05 19.91 51.57
C PRO A 12 -44.11 19.50 52.71
N PRO A 13 -44.13 18.21 53.12
CA PRO A 13 -43.27 17.72 54.20
C PRO A 13 -41.78 17.88 53.84
N PRO A 14 -40.89 18.10 54.83
CA PRO A 14 -39.46 18.26 54.58
C PRO A 14 -38.88 16.99 53.97
N ALA A 15 -38.21 17.12 52.83
CA ALA A 15 -37.59 16.00 52.13
C ALA A 15 -36.54 15.31 53.03
N PRO A 16 -36.52 13.97 53.12
CA PRO A 16 -35.57 13.25 53.97
C PRO A 16 -34.12 13.46 53.50
N LYS A 17 -33.29 14.06 54.37
CA LYS A 17 -31.87 14.39 54.10
C LYS A 17 -30.98 13.15 53.83
N GLY A 18 -31.44 11.95 54.20
CA GLY A 18 -30.68 10.71 54.08
C GLY A 18 -30.66 10.05 52.70
N ARG A 19 -31.40 10.55 51.70
CA ARG A 19 -31.46 9.90 50.37
C ARG A 19 -30.42 10.44 49.39
N ARG A 20 -29.86 11.62 49.64
CA ARG A 20 -28.89 12.29 48.75
C ARG A 20 -27.53 11.57 48.69
N TRP A 21 -27.01 11.09 49.82
CA TRP A 21 -25.69 10.42 49.84
C TRP A 21 -25.71 9.10 49.06
N TRP A 22 -26.83 8.37 49.09
CA TRP A 22 -26.98 7.13 48.35
C TRP A 22 -27.03 7.37 46.83
N THR A 23 -27.70 8.45 46.39
CA THR A 23 -27.67 8.87 44.98
C THR A 23 -26.24 9.18 44.54
N TRP A 24 -25.47 9.92 45.33
CA TRP A 24 -24.06 10.22 45.01
C TRP A 24 -23.20 8.96 44.96
N ALA A 25 -23.40 8.01 45.88
CA ALA A 25 -22.67 6.74 45.88
C ALA A 25 -22.97 5.92 44.61
N VAL A 26 -24.24 5.83 44.20
CA VAL A 26 -24.62 5.14 42.95
C VAL A 26 -24.03 5.82 41.73
N VAL A 27 -24.10 7.15 41.64
CA VAL A 27 -23.53 7.91 40.53
C VAL A 27 -22.00 7.73 40.47
N GLY A 28 -21.33 7.77 41.62
CA GLY A 28 -19.89 7.54 41.71
C GLY A 28 -19.49 6.13 41.27
N ALA A 29 -20.20 5.12 41.76
CA ALA A 29 -19.98 3.73 41.36
C ALA A 29 -20.20 3.52 39.85
N TRP A 30 -21.25 4.13 39.29
CA TRP A 30 -21.51 4.10 37.85
C TRP A 30 -20.41 4.81 37.05
N GLY A 31 -19.95 5.96 37.52
CA GLY A 31 -18.84 6.69 36.91
C GLY A 31 -17.56 5.85 36.85
N VAL A 32 -17.18 5.22 37.97
CA VAL A 32 -16.02 4.32 38.03
C VAL A 32 -16.19 3.13 37.09
N LEU A 33 -17.38 2.52 37.04
CA LEU A 33 -17.66 1.38 36.16
C LEU A 33 -17.54 1.78 34.69
N LEU A 34 -18.10 2.93 34.29
CA LEU A 34 -17.98 3.45 32.92
C LEU A 34 -16.53 3.79 32.56
N THR A 35 -15.80 4.46 33.44
CA THR A 35 -14.39 4.78 33.22
C THR A 35 -13.55 3.50 33.08
N GLY A 36 -13.83 2.49 33.91
CA GLY A 36 -13.19 1.18 33.82
C GLY A 36 -13.51 0.47 32.50
N ALA A 37 -14.77 0.48 32.08
CA ALA A 37 -15.20 -0.11 30.80
C ALA A 37 -14.57 0.60 29.60
N VAL A 38 -14.51 1.94 29.60
CA VAL A 38 -13.84 2.73 28.56
C VAL A 38 -12.35 2.40 28.51
N PHE A 39 -11.68 2.35 29.66
CA PHE A 39 -10.25 2.01 29.71
C PHE A 39 -9.99 0.58 29.21
N TRP A 40 -10.85 -0.37 29.59
CA TRP A 40 -10.76 -1.76 29.12
C TRP A 40 -11.01 -1.87 27.63
N SER A 41 -12.04 -1.18 27.11
CA SER A 41 -12.39 -1.16 25.69
C SER A 41 -11.26 -0.58 24.84
N VAL A 42 -10.73 0.59 25.21
CA VAL A 42 -9.58 1.23 24.52
C VAL A 42 -8.34 0.34 24.49
N ARG A 43 -8.18 -0.56 25.47
CA ARG A 43 -7.00 -1.43 25.58
C ARG A 43 -7.19 -2.79 24.89
N ASN A 44 -8.39 -3.33 24.86
CA ASN A 44 -8.64 -4.73 24.48
C ASN A 44 -9.57 -4.90 23.27
N ASP A 45 -10.42 -3.94 22.96
CA ASP A 45 -11.31 -4.07 21.82
C ASP A 45 -10.51 -3.79 20.52
N PRO A 46 -10.66 -4.65 19.49
CA PRO A 46 -10.06 -4.38 18.19
C PRO A 46 -10.65 -3.08 17.63
N PRO A 47 -9.87 -2.28 16.87
CA PRO A 47 -10.35 -1.04 16.28
C PRO A 47 -11.63 -1.31 15.49
N THR A 48 -12.74 -0.73 15.94
CA THR A 48 -14.07 -0.93 15.35
C THR A 48 -14.23 -0.23 14.00
N VAL A 49 -13.25 0.59 13.61
CA VAL A 49 -13.17 1.23 12.32
C VAL A 49 -11.77 0.97 11.74
N PRO A 50 -11.65 0.49 10.49
CA PRO A 50 -10.34 0.21 9.90
C PRO A 50 -9.45 1.46 9.79
N GLU A 51 -10.04 2.66 9.85
CA GLU A 51 -9.36 3.96 9.95
C GLU A 51 -8.58 4.17 11.26
N GLN A 52 -8.74 3.29 12.25
CA GLN A 52 -7.97 3.31 13.50
C GLN A 52 -6.80 2.32 13.54
N ARG A 53 -6.59 1.53 12.47
CA ARG A 53 -5.44 0.65 12.40
C ARG A 53 -4.16 1.45 12.20
N ASP A 54 -3.13 1.05 12.94
CA ASP A 54 -1.82 1.65 12.80
C ASP A 54 -1.11 1.21 11.51
N ILE A 55 -0.05 1.93 11.18
CA ILE A 55 0.76 1.68 9.98
C ILE A 55 1.38 0.28 9.93
N GLY A 56 1.68 -0.34 11.07
CA GLY A 56 2.25 -1.69 11.12
C GLY A 56 1.25 -2.76 10.65
N GLN A 57 -0.01 -2.62 11.05
CA GLN A 57 -1.09 -3.49 10.55
C GLN A 57 -1.33 -3.26 9.05
N ALA A 58 -1.38 -2.00 8.62
CA ALA A 58 -1.60 -1.65 7.21
C ALA A 58 -0.47 -2.14 6.28
N LEU A 59 0.79 -2.12 6.74
CA LEU A 59 1.93 -2.64 5.98
C LEU A 59 1.78 -4.13 5.65
N SER A 60 1.20 -4.94 6.54
CA SER A 60 0.98 -6.36 6.26
C SER A 60 0.01 -6.54 5.09
N SER A 61 -1.14 -5.86 5.12
CA SER A 61 -2.13 -5.92 4.04
C SER A 61 -1.56 -5.35 2.73
N MET A 62 -0.80 -4.25 2.81
CA MET A 62 -0.13 -3.65 1.64
C MET A 62 0.90 -4.59 1.00
N ARG A 63 1.66 -5.35 1.80
CA ARG A 63 2.62 -6.35 1.29
C ARG A 63 1.88 -7.48 0.57
N THR A 64 0.76 -7.97 1.12
CA THR A 64 -0.09 -8.97 0.46
C THR A 64 -0.66 -8.43 -0.84
N ALA A 65 -1.15 -7.19 -0.86
CA ALA A 65 -1.66 -6.54 -2.06
C ALA A 65 -0.58 -6.39 -3.14
N THR A 66 0.63 -6.00 -2.75
CA THR A 66 1.76 -5.92 -3.68
C THR A 66 2.15 -7.31 -4.21
N GLY A 67 2.10 -8.34 -3.37
CA GLY A 67 2.34 -9.72 -3.78
C GLY A 67 1.34 -10.21 -4.82
N ALA A 68 0.05 -9.95 -4.60
CA ALA A 68 -1.02 -10.27 -5.55
C ALA A 68 -0.83 -9.52 -6.88
N LEU A 69 -0.47 -8.24 -6.82
CA LEU A 69 -0.16 -7.43 -7.99
C LEU A 69 1.01 -8.04 -8.80
N VAL A 70 2.10 -8.40 -8.12
CA VAL A 70 3.28 -9.01 -8.77
C VAL A 70 2.95 -10.38 -9.37
N GLU A 71 2.15 -11.19 -8.68
CA GLU A 71 1.75 -12.52 -9.16
C GLU A 71 0.93 -12.45 -10.46
N VAL A 72 0.13 -11.41 -10.65
CA VAL A 72 -0.63 -11.17 -11.90
C VAL A 72 0.29 -10.77 -13.06
N VAL A 73 1.32 -9.96 -12.79
CA VAL A 73 2.15 -9.34 -13.85
C VAL A 73 3.46 -10.08 -14.12
N GLN A 74 3.72 -11.20 -13.45
CA GLN A 74 4.95 -11.98 -13.61
C GLN A 74 5.00 -12.81 -14.91
N ASP A 75 3.88 -12.89 -15.62
CA ASP A 75 3.75 -13.58 -16.90
C ASP A 75 4.77 -13.06 -17.93
N GLU A 76 5.10 -13.90 -18.93
CA GLU A 76 6.20 -13.63 -19.87
C GLU A 76 5.98 -12.41 -20.77
N ARG A 77 4.78 -11.82 -20.78
CA ARG A 77 4.43 -10.73 -21.68
C ARG A 77 5.08 -9.39 -21.31
N TRP A 78 5.15 -9.06 -20.02
CA TRP A 78 5.61 -7.76 -19.56
C TRP A 78 6.85 -7.88 -18.69
N VAL A 79 7.63 -6.80 -18.59
CA VAL A 79 8.79 -6.74 -17.70
C VAL A 79 8.42 -5.95 -16.46
N LEU A 80 8.69 -6.49 -15.28
CA LEU A 80 8.31 -5.86 -14.02
C LEU A 80 9.51 -5.48 -13.15
N ARG A 81 9.36 -4.43 -12.34
CA ARG A 81 10.34 -4.00 -11.34
C ARG A 81 9.63 -3.55 -10.06
N ILE A 82 9.98 -4.17 -8.94
CA ILE A 82 9.49 -3.82 -7.61
C ILE A 82 10.36 -2.69 -7.05
N GLY A 83 9.73 -1.60 -6.64
CA GLY A 83 10.37 -0.44 -6.03
C GLY A 83 10.60 -0.60 -4.52
N ASP A 84 11.39 0.32 -3.96
CA ASP A 84 11.63 0.40 -2.51
C ASP A 84 10.32 0.68 -1.75
N LEU A 85 10.24 0.19 -0.51
CA LEU A 85 9.19 0.63 0.42
C LEU A 85 9.48 2.08 0.85
N ARG A 86 8.56 2.99 0.58
CA ARG A 86 8.62 4.36 1.07
C ARG A 86 7.66 4.53 2.23
N VAL A 87 8.13 5.19 3.28
CA VAL A 87 7.29 5.58 4.42
C VAL A 87 7.47 7.07 4.63
N THR A 88 6.40 7.84 4.43
CA THR A 88 6.39 9.30 4.51
C THR A 88 5.55 9.75 5.70
N GLU A 89 5.88 10.93 6.22
CA GLU A 89 5.07 11.59 7.24
C GLU A 89 3.84 12.23 6.60
N CYS A 90 2.71 12.15 7.27
CA CYS A 90 1.43 12.71 6.83
C CYS A 90 0.64 13.23 8.04
N ALA A 91 -0.38 14.06 7.80
CA ALA A 91 -1.26 14.55 8.85
C ALA A 91 -2.63 13.87 8.76
N ILE A 92 -3.01 13.10 9.79
CA ILE A 92 -4.35 12.51 9.90
C ILE A 92 -5.35 13.61 10.27
N THR A 93 -4.95 14.48 11.20
CA THR A 93 -5.68 15.70 11.55
C THR A 93 -4.67 16.82 11.82
N PRO A 94 -5.10 18.10 11.92
CA PRO A 94 -4.19 19.21 12.23
C PRO A 94 -3.40 19.08 13.54
N VAL A 95 -3.76 18.13 14.42
CA VAL A 95 -3.10 17.88 15.71
C VAL A 95 -2.64 16.42 15.86
N ARG A 96 -2.72 15.63 14.79
CA ARG A 96 -2.36 14.21 14.82
C ARG A 96 -1.58 13.83 13.56
N ASP A 97 -0.30 13.62 13.76
CA ASP A 97 0.59 13.09 12.74
C ASP A 97 0.33 11.60 12.50
N GLY A 98 0.73 11.15 11.31
CA GLY A 98 0.66 9.78 10.86
C GLY A 98 1.81 9.44 9.92
N LEU A 99 1.78 8.20 9.47
CA LEU A 99 2.68 7.69 8.44
C LEU A 99 1.86 7.09 7.32
N GLU A 100 2.34 7.27 6.10
CA GLU A 100 1.83 6.61 4.91
C GLU A 100 2.93 5.73 4.34
N ALA A 101 2.60 4.48 4.01
CA ALA A 101 3.49 3.60 3.30
C ALA A 101 3.03 3.47 1.85
N GLU A 102 4.00 3.51 0.94
CA GLU A 102 3.80 3.33 -0.49
C GLU A 102 4.87 2.39 -1.03
N ARG A 103 4.47 1.50 -1.93
CA ARG A 103 5.37 0.71 -2.77
C ARG A 103 4.94 0.80 -4.22
N THR A 104 5.90 1.03 -5.09
CA THR A 104 5.66 1.08 -6.53
C THR A 104 6.03 -0.22 -7.21
N VAL A 105 5.26 -0.63 -8.20
CA VAL A 105 5.59 -1.68 -9.15
C VAL A 105 5.60 -1.03 -10.53
N THR A 106 6.77 -0.99 -11.16
CA THR A 106 6.94 -0.48 -12.53
C THR A 106 6.72 -1.63 -13.51
N LEU A 107 5.80 -1.47 -14.45
CA LEU A 107 5.60 -2.36 -15.59
C LEU A 107 6.17 -1.69 -16.83
N TYR A 108 6.91 -2.47 -17.62
CA TYR A 108 7.40 -2.10 -18.94
C TYR A 108 6.63 -2.92 -19.97
N VAL A 109 6.01 -2.22 -20.91
CA VAL A 109 5.09 -2.77 -21.91
C VAL A 109 5.50 -2.33 -23.30
N ALA A 110 5.07 -3.07 -24.32
CA ALA A 110 5.30 -2.67 -25.70
C ALA A 110 4.49 -1.41 -26.06
N ASP A 111 4.88 -0.73 -27.14
CA ASP A 111 4.17 0.47 -27.61
C ASP A 111 2.69 0.17 -27.90
N GLY A 112 1.81 1.04 -27.41
CA GLY A 112 0.36 0.89 -27.53
C GLY A 112 -0.30 -0.15 -26.60
N GLU A 113 0.46 -0.88 -25.78
CA GLU A 113 -0.09 -1.92 -24.89
C GLU A 113 -0.53 -1.40 -23.50
N ALA A 114 -0.36 -0.11 -23.21
CA ALA A 114 -0.66 0.45 -21.88
C ALA A 114 -2.05 0.10 -21.35
N ARG A 115 -3.08 0.22 -22.21
CA ARG A 115 -4.46 -0.12 -21.85
C ARG A 115 -4.62 -1.61 -21.57
N GLU A 116 -4.07 -2.44 -22.44
CA GLU A 116 -4.18 -3.88 -22.31
C GLU A 116 -3.48 -4.38 -21.05
N ALA A 117 -2.35 -3.76 -20.69
CA ALA A 117 -1.65 -4.05 -19.46
C ALA A 117 -2.47 -3.73 -18.20
N LEU A 118 -3.05 -2.53 -18.13
CA LEU A 118 -3.90 -2.15 -17.00
C LEU A 118 -5.21 -2.96 -16.94
N SER A 119 -5.80 -3.31 -18.10
CA SER A 119 -7.00 -4.15 -18.15
C SER A 119 -6.70 -5.58 -17.72
N GLY A 120 -5.61 -6.18 -18.21
CA GLY A 120 -5.18 -7.51 -17.77
C GLY A 120 -4.84 -7.54 -16.29
N LEU A 121 -4.28 -6.45 -15.75
CA LEU A 121 -4.08 -6.29 -14.31
C LEU A 121 -5.40 -6.30 -13.54
N ALA A 122 -6.39 -5.52 -13.99
CA ALA A 122 -7.70 -5.48 -13.35
C ALA A 122 -8.42 -6.83 -13.39
N GLU A 123 -8.32 -7.56 -14.50
CA GLU A 123 -8.92 -8.89 -14.67
C GLU A 123 -8.21 -9.99 -13.86
N GLY A 124 -6.90 -9.86 -13.65
CA GLY A 124 -6.11 -10.85 -12.91
C GLY A 124 -6.16 -10.68 -11.39
N LEU A 125 -6.48 -9.49 -10.89
CA LEU A 125 -6.59 -9.24 -9.46
C LEU A 125 -7.82 -9.94 -8.85
N PRO A 126 -7.79 -10.27 -7.54
CA PRO A 126 -8.95 -10.86 -6.87
C PRO A 126 -10.21 -10.02 -7.04
N GLU A 127 -11.38 -10.65 -7.24
CA GLU A 127 -12.66 -9.94 -7.40
C GLU A 127 -12.96 -9.01 -6.21
N SER A 128 -12.50 -9.36 -5.01
CA SER A 128 -12.64 -8.53 -3.82
C SER A 128 -11.91 -7.19 -3.89
N TYR A 129 -11.03 -6.99 -4.88
CA TYR A 129 -10.29 -5.74 -5.05
C TYR A 129 -11.08 -4.67 -5.82
N ASP A 130 -12.20 -5.05 -6.45
CA ASP A 130 -13.02 -4.15 -7.29
C ASP A 130 -12.17 -3.34 -8.29
N ALA A 131 -11.23 -4.02 -8.94
CA ALA A 131 -10.25 -3.39 -9.81
C ALA A 131 -10.89 -2.94 -11.13
N GLY A 132 -10.50 -1.77 -11.62
CA GLY A 132 -11.04 -1.20 -12.85
C GLY A 132 -10.10 -0.27 -13.58
N VAL A 133 -10.37 -0.08 -14.87
CA VAL A 133 -9.68 0.90 -15.73
C VAL A 133 -10.68 1.87 -16.31
N VAL A 134 -10.48 3.15 -16.05
CA VAL A 134 -11.27 4.24 -16.61
C VAL A 134 -10.45 4.96 -17.66
N ALA A 135 -10.97 4.96 -18.88
CA ALA A 135 -10.40 5.70 -20.00
C ALA A 135 -11.08 7.06 -20.12
N THR A 136 -10.31 8.15 -20.05
CA THR A 136 -10.80 9.52 -20.23
C THR A 136 -10.17 10.19 -21.46
N ARG A 137 -10.66 11.38 -21.83
CA ARG A 137 -10.18 12.17 -22.98
C ARG A 137 -10.05 11.36 -24.28
N GLY A 138 -11.15 10.71 -24.67
CA GLY A 138 -11.19 9.90 -25.89
C GLY A 138 -10.29 8.66 -25.84
N GLY A 139 -9.93 8.19 -24.64
CA GLY A 139 -9.09 7.02 -24.45
C GLY A 139 -7.59 7.29 -24.44
N THR A 140 -7.16 8.54 -24.37
CA THR A 140 -5.72 8.87 -24.31
C THR A 140 -5.17 8.92 -22.90
N ARG A 141 -6.05 9.06 -21.89
CA ARG A 141 -5.70 8.97 -20.47
C ARG A 141 -6.37 7.76 -19.85
N LEU A 142 -5.61 7.01 -19.08
CA LEU A 142 -5.99 5.79 -18.41
C LEU A 142 -5.78 5.97 -16.92
N SER A 143 -6.81 5.71 -16.14
CA SER A 143 -6.76 5.67 -14.69
C SER A 143 -7.11 4.25 -14.26
N PHE A 144 -6.19 3.58 -13.57
CA PHE A 144 -6.40 2.28 -12.96
C PHE A 144 -6.59 2.48 -11.46
N PHE A 145 -7.56 1.77 -10.89
CA PHE A 145 -7.82 1.77 -9.46
C PHE A 145 -8.19 0.36 -8.99
N ALA A 146 -7.83 0.03 -7.75
CA ALA A 146 -8.32 -1.12 -7.02
C ALA A 146 -8.26 -0.83 -5.50
N ASP A 147 -9.14 -1.45 -4.73
CA ASP A 147 -9.15 -1.41 -3.26
C ASP A 147 -8.86 -2.81 -2.72
N ALA A 148 -7.64 -3.05 -2.25
CA ALA A 148 -7.23 -4.36 -1.73
C ALA A 148 -7.86 -4.71 -0.36
N GLY A 149 -8.86 -3.94 0.09
CA GLY A 149 -9.40 -4.00 1.44
C GLY A 149 -8.46 -3.32 2.42
N ASP A 150 -8.92 -3.17 3.67
CA ASP A 150 -8.16 -2.49 4.72
C ASP A 150 -7.68 -1.07 4.35
N TYR A 151 -8.35 -0.43 3.38
CA TYR A 151 -8.02 0.90 2.84
C TYR A 151 -6.61 0.91 2.24
N ILE A 152 -6.23 -0.19 1.59
CA ILE A 152 -5.03 -0.28 0.77
C ILE A 152 -5.44 0.03 -0.67
N GLY A 153 -5.04 1.21 -1.14
CA GLY A 153 -5.27 1.63 -2.51
C GLY A 153 -4.22 1.05 -3.45
N VAL A 154 -4.64 0.68 -4.65
CA VAL A 154 -3.76 0.42 -5.78
C VAL A 154 -4.17 1.35 -6.90
N GLU A 155 -3.26 2.18 -7.39
CA GLU A 155 -3.57 3.14 -8.45
C GLU A 155 -2.47 3.24 -9.49
N ALA A 156 -2.86 3.60 -10.71
CA ALA A 156 -1.93 4.01 -11.75
C ALA A 156 -2.59 5.04 -12.67
N GLU A 157 -1.82 6.05 -13.06
CA GLU A 157 -2.22 7.02 -14.08
C GLU A 157 -1.25 6.88 -15.26
N ALA A 158 -1.79 6.74 -16.47
CA ALA A 158 -0.99 6.55 -17.67
C ALA A 158 -1.64 7.19 -18.90
N HIS A 159 -0.82 7.52 -19.88
CA HIS A 159 -1.26 7.75 -21.25
C HIS A 159 -1.32 6.43 -22.03
N SER A 160 -2.20 6.36 -23.04
CA SER A 160 -2.34 5.15 -23.85
C SER A 160 -1.09 4.76 -24.66
N SER A 161 -0.16 5.70 -24.82
CA SER A 161 1.13 5.51 -25.49
C SER A 161 2.29 5.30 -24.52
N ASP A 162 2.04 5.27 -23.21
CA ASP A 162 3.12 5.09 -22.24
C ASP A 162 3.60 3.64 -22.27
N GLN A 163 4.91 3.45 -22.33
CA GLN A 163 5.55 2.13 -22.30
C GLN A 163 6.06 1.76 -20.90
N VAL A 164 6.07 2.73 -19.98
CA VAL A 164 6.50 2.56 -18.58
C VAL A 164 5.35 2.97 -17.68
N LEU A 165 4.68 2.00 -17.09
CA LEU A 165 3.54 2.20 -16.19
C LEU A 165 4.00 2.08 -14.74
N THR A 166 3.64 3.04 -13.90
CA THR A 166 3.91 2.97 -12.46
C THR A 166 2.61 2.70 -11.72
N VAL A 167 2.53 1.54 -11.08
CA VAL A 167 1.42 1.16 -10.23
C VAL A 167 1.85 1.36 -8.78
N SER A 168 1.16 2.24 -8.05
CA SER A 168 1.41 2.53 -6.64
C SER A 168 0.44 1.74 -5.76
N VAL A 169 0.97 1.02 -4.78
CA VAL A 169 0.22 0.38 -3.69
C VAL A 169 0.49 1.18 -2.42
N PHE A 170 -0.55 1.70 -1.77
CA PHE A 170 -0.38 2.62 -0.64
C PHE A 170 -1.39 2.38 0.47
N THR A 171 -1.01 2.72 1.71
CA THR A 171 -1.85 2.54 2.89
C THR A 171 -2.78 3.71 3.18
N GLY A 172 -2.55 4.86 2.55
CA GLY A 172 -3.02 6.15 3.04
C GLY A 172 -2.40 6.52 4.40
N CYS A 173 -2.83 7.65 4.97
CA CYS A 173 -2.27 8.16 6.22
C CYS A 173 -2.80 7.41 7.46
N ARG A 174 -1.89 6.80 8.24
CA ARG A 174 -2.22 5.97 9.42
C ARG A 174 -1.55 6.43 10.71
N PRO A 175 -2.12 6.16 11.90
CA PRO A 175 -1.44 6.40 13.16
C PRO A 175 -0.06 5.71 13.19
N SER A 176 0.96 6.45 13.62
CA SER A 176 2.30 5.92 13.77
C SER A 176 2.37 4.93 14.93
N THR A 177 3.20 3.89 14.78
CA THR A 177 3.56 2.97 15.86
C THR A 177 5.07 2.90 16.03
N GLY A 178 5.51 2.77 17.27
CA GLY A 178 6.93 2.57 17.58
C GLY A 178 7.42 1.21 17.06
N GLY A 179 8.64 1.15 16.52
CA GLY A 179 9.24 -0.11 16.09
C GLY A 179 8.68 -0.69 14.78
N LEU A 180 8.21 0.16 13.87
CA LEU A 180 7.72 -0.25 12.55
C LEU A 180 8.75 -1.10 11.80
N ASP A 181 8.42 -2.35 11.53
CA ASP A 181 9.24 -3.22 10.70
C ASP A 181 9.05 -2.86 9.22
N ARG A 182 10.05 -2.18 8.66
CA ARG A 182 10.13 -1.79 7.25
C ARG A 182 10.87 -2.83 6.40
N GLY A 183 11.29 -3.94 7.01
CA GLY A 183 12.02 -5.01 6.32
C GLY A 183 11.16 -5.67 5.25
N ASP A 184 11.81 -6.11 4.19
CA ASP A 184 11.20 -6.98 3.20
C ASP A 184 11.39 -8.46 3.57
N PRO A 185 10.54 -9.36 3.04
CA PRO A 185 10.79 -10.79 3.12
C PRO A 185 12.15 -11.16 2.50
N ALA A 186 12.63 -12.37 2.82
CA ALA A 186 13.88 -12.87 2.28
C ALA A 186 13.79 -13.02 0.75
N ALA A 187 14.56 -12.23 0.01
CA ALA A 187 14.56 -12.18 -1.46
C ALA A 187 15.14 -13.41 -2.17
N GLY A 188 15.76 -14.34 -1.44
CA GLY A 188 16.49 -15.47 -2.00
C GLY A 188 17.86 -15.11 -2.58
N ALA A 189 18.39 -15.99 -3.43
CA ALA A 189 19.72 -15.84 -4.01
C ALA A 189 19.76 -14.71 -5.06
N VAL A 190 20.87 -13.96 -5.07
CA VAL A 190 21.16 -12.94 -6.09
C VAL A 190 21.20 -13.61 -7.47
N PRO A 191 20.49 -13.07 -8.49
CA PRO A 191 20.52 -13.58 -9.86
C PRO A 191 21.94 -13.67 -10.41
N GLU A 192 22.21 -14.68 -11.24
CA GLU A 192 23.54 -14.95 -11.79
C GLU A 192 24.12 -13.73 -12.52
N MET A 193 23.27 -13.01 -13.28
CA MET A 193 23.61 -11.79 -13.99
C MET A 193 24.19 -10.68 -13.09
N LEU A 194 23.80 -10.66 -11.81
CA LEU A 194 24.23 -9.64 -10.86
C LEU A 194 25.28 -10.14 -9.86
N ARG A 195 25.66 -11.43 -9.89
CA ARG A 195 26.60 -12.00 -8.91
C ARG A 195 27.97 -11.34 -8.97
N GLU A 196 28.49 -11.10 -10.16
CA GLU A 196 29.83 -10.54 -10.35
C GLU A 196 29.91 -9.05 -10.02
N ILE A 197 28.83 -8.32 -10.30
CA ILE A 197 28.74 -6.87 -10.12
C ILE A 197 28.13 -6.43 -8.76
N GLY A 198 27.74 -7.40 -7.92
CA GLY A 198 27.31 -7.15 -6.54
C GLY A 198 25.87 -6.65 -6.40
N GLY A 199 24.90 -7.40 -6.93
CA GLY A 199 23.48 -7.08 -6.80
C GLY A 199 22.98 -6.96 -5.35
N THR A 200 22.18 -5.93 -5.09
CA THR A 200 21.53 -5.66 -3.79
C THR A 200 20.02 -5.69 -3.92
N VAL A 201 19.32 -6.18 -2.90
CA VAL A 201 17.84 -6.20 -2.90
C VAL A 201 17.31 -4.78 -2.78
N ARG A 202 16.33 -4.44 -3.61
CA ARG A 202 15.58 -3.17 -3.57
C ARG A 202 14.15 -3.34 -3.09
N GLY A 203 13.52 -4.43 -3.50
CA GLY A 203 12.17 -4.76 -3.08
C GLY A 203 11.97 -6.26 -3.11
N ALA A 204 11.27 -6.80 -2.12
CA ALA A 204 10.77 -8.17 -2.16
C ALA A 204 9.35 -8.26 -1.60
N VAL A 205 8.57 -9.21 -2.11
CA VAL A 205 7.18 -9.46 -1.71
C VAL A 205 6.88 -10.95 -1.69
N VAL A 206 6.06 -11.39 -0.73
CA VAL A 206 5.52 -12.75 -0.70
C VAL A 206 4.31 -12.82 -1.61
N CYS A 207 4.26 -13.82 -2.48
CA CYS A 207 3.14 -13.98 -3.41
C CYS A 207 2.04 -14.87 -2.80
N PRO A 208 0.75 -14.57 -3.05
CA PRO A 208 -0.37 -15.41 -2.62
C PRO A 208 -0.26 -16.89 -3.01
N GLY A 209 0.19 -17.21 -4.22
CA GLY A 209 0.44 -18.58 -4.70
C GLY A 209 1.66 -19.26 -4.07
N GLY A 210 2.41 -18.54 -3.23
CA GLY A 210 3.62 -19.00 -2.57
C GLY A 210 4.90 -18.44 -3.21
N GLY A 211 6.00 -18.55 -2.46
CA GLY A 211 7.29 -18.03 -2.89
C GLY A 211 7.47 -16.52 -2.64
N THR A 212 8.57 -15.98 -3.15
CA THR A 212 8.92 -14.57 -3.03
C THR A 212 9.40 -14.07 -4.38
N ALA A 213 8.85 -12.92 -4.79
CA ALA A 213 9.35 -12.15 -5.91
C ALA A 213 10.25 -11.03 -5.37
N ALA A 214 11.37 -10.77 -6.05
CA ALA A 214 12.32 -9.77 -5.58
C ALA A 214 13.06 -9.09 -6.73
N THR A 215 13.24 -7.78 -6.60
CA THR A 215 14.08 -6.97 -7.47
C THR A 215 15.44 -6.75 -6.82
N PHE A 216 16.46 -7.17 -7.54
CA PHE A 216 17.86 -6.90 -7.24
C PHE A 216 18.37 -5.80 -8.16
N GLN A 217 19.22 -4.93 -7.65
CA GLN A 217 19.83 -3.85 -8.43
C GLN A 217 21.34 -3.83 -8.23
N ALA A 218 22.06 -3.65 -9.33
CA ALA A 218 23.49 -3.42 -9.34
C ALA A 218 23.83 -2.17 -10.15
N ASP A 219 25.03 -1.67 -9.89
CA ASP A 219 25.63 -0.57 -10.64
C ASP A 219 26.27 -1.11 -11.92
N GLY A 220 25.77 -0.69 -13.07
CA GLY A 220 26.30 -1.05 -14.38
C GLY A 220 27.49 -0.19 -14.84
N GLY A 221 27.94 0.76 -14.00
CA GLY A 221 29.02 1.69 -14.32
C GLY A 221 28.54 3.00 -14.94
N VAL A 222 29.45 3.68 -15.65
CA VAL A 222 29.18 4.96 -16.31
C VAL A 222 28.37 4.73 -17.58
N ALA A 223 27.29 5.48 -17.76
CA ALA A 223 26.51 5.49 -19.00
C ALA A 223 27.31 6.13 -20.14
N ASP A 224 26.98 5.82 -21.39
CA ASP A 224 27.58 6.53 -22.53
C ASP A 224 27.28 8.05 -22.43
N PRO A 225 28.10 8.96 -22.97
CA PRO A 225 27.87 10.40 -22.91
C PRO A 225 26.51 10.83 -23.46
N ASP A 226 25.95 10.05 -24.39
CA ASP A 226 24.64 10.27 -24.97
C ASP A 226 23.49 9.79 -24.07
N GLY A 227 23.80 9.21 -22.90
CA GLY A 227 22.83 8.70 -21.93
C GLY A 227 22.24 7.35 -22.29
N GLU A 228 22.63 6.78 -23.44
CA GLU A 228 22.09 5.51 -23.93
C GLU A 228 22.70 4.32 -23.16
N PRO A 229 21.89 3.33 -22.77
CA PRO A 229 22.40 2.08 -22.24
C PRO A 229 23.20 1.35 -23.31
N ARG A 230 24.33 0.71 -22.93
CA ARG A 230 25.03 -0.23 -23.82
C ARG A 230 24.04 -1.28 -24.30
N GLY A 231 24.02 -1.50 -25.63
CA GLY A 231 22.93 -2.17 -26.35
C GLY A 231 22.42 -3.47 -25.73
N VAL A 232 21.17 -3.81 -26.07
CA VAL A 232 20.48 -5.02 -25.60
C VAL A 232 21.35 -6.26 -25.84
N PRO A 233 21.50 -7.18 -24.87
CA PRO A 233 22.29 -8.39 -25.02
C PRO A 233 21.90 -9.19 -26.27
N ALA A 234 22.89 -9.78 -26.95
CA ALA A 234 22.65 -10.54 -28.17
C ALA A 234 21.66 -11.69 -27.92
N GLY A 235 20.57 -11.74 -28.69
CA GLY A 235 19.52 -12.75 -28.56
C GLY A 235 18.39 -12.40 -27.60
N ALA A 236 18.46 -11.24 -26.91
CA ALA A 236 17.33 -10.72 -26.14
C ALA A 236 16.42 -9.84 -27.01
N GLU A 237 15.11 -10.04 -26.88
CA GLU A 237 14.09 -9.21 -27.52
C GLU A 237 13.56 -8.19 -26.51
N PRO A 238 13.79 -6.88 -26.71
CA PRO A 238 13.34 -5.87 -25.78
C PRO A 238 11.83 -5.67 -25.86
N VAL A 239 11.17 -5.69 -24.70
CA VAL A 239 9.75 -5.28 -24.57
C VAL A 239 9.65 -3.75 -24.58
N TRP A 240 10.64 -3.08 -24.02
CA TRP A 240 10.77 -1.62 -24.02
C TRP A 240 12.19 -1.23 -24.38
N SER A 241 12.34 -0.22 -25.22
CA SER A 241 13.63 0.33 -25.64
C SER A 241 13.48 1.81 -25.99
N GLU A 242 14.03 2.66 -25.13
CA GLU A 242 14.04 4.12 -25.27
C GLU A 242 15.45 4.66 -24.99
N PRO A 243 15.74 5.94 -25.29
CA PRO A 243 17.05 6.53 -24.99
C PRO A 243 17.46 6.40 -23.50
N GLY A 244 16.49 6.37 -22.58
CA GLY A 244 16.76 6.24 -21.14
C GLY A 244 17.00 4.82 -20.64
N GLY A 245 16.77 3.79 -21.45
CA GLY A 245 16.77 2.42 -20.97
C GLY A 245 16.22 1.37 -21.93
N TRP A 246 16.43 0.12 -21.57
CA TRP A 246 15.72 -1.00 -22.19
C TRP A 246 15.31 -2.01 -21.12
N ALA A 247 14.29 -2.80 -21.45
CA ALA A 247 13.77 -3.87 -20.60
C ALA A 247 13.43 -5.09 -21.45
N TYR A 248 13.80 -6.27 -20.96
CA TYR A 248 13.53 -7.55 -21.63
C TYR A 248 13.31 -8.68 -20.64
N ARG A 249 12.84 -9.83 -21.15
CA ARG A 249 12.67 -11.07 -20.38
C ARG A 249 13.85 -12.01 -20.58
N ALA A 250 14.43 -12.47 -19.48
CA ALA A 250 15.45 -13.51 -19.44
C ALA A 250 14.83 -14.77 -18.80
N GLY A 251 14.07 -15.52 -19.59
CA GLY A 251 13.23 -16.60 -19.06
C GLY A 251 12.18 -16.05 -18.09
N SER A 252 12.19 -16.52 -16.84
CA SER A 252 11.29 -16.04 -15.78
C SER A 252 11.74 -14.74 -15.11
N GLU A 253 12.90 -14.20 -15.48
CA GLU A 253 13.45 -12.98 -14.89
C GLU A 253 13.15 -11.76 -15.77
N SER A 254 12.84 -10.64 -15.11
CA SER A 254 12.65 -9.35 -15.74
C SER A 254 13.92 -8.52 -15.60
N VAL A 255 14.55 -8.18 -16.72
CA VAL A 255 15.79 -7.41 -16.73
C VAL A 255 15.50 -6.00 -17.23
N VAL A 256 15.91 -5.02 -16.46
CA VAL A 256 15.73 -3.60 -16.77
C VAL A 256 17.06 -2.89 -16.62
N THR A 257 17.51 -2.21 -17.67
CA THR A 257 18.67 -1.33 -17.62
C THR A 257 18.23 0.09 -17.87
N THR A 258 18.52 0.98 -16.94
CA THR A 258 18.21 2.42 -17.07
C THR A 258 19.45 3.27 -16.85
N ALA A 259 19.58 4.36 -17.58
CA ALA A 259 20.53 5.42 -17.27
C ALA A 259 19.91 6.41 -16.26
N ASP A 260 20.58 6.66 -15.14
CA ASP A 260 20.21 7.69 -14.17
C ASP A 260 21.45 8.39 -13.63
N GLY A 261 21.44 9.73 -13.66
CA GLY A 261 22.54 10.54 -13.18
C GLY A 261 23.89 10.22 -13.84
N GLY A 262 23.89 9.82 -15.12
CA GLY A 262 25.09 9.42 -15.85
C GLY A 262 25.62 8.02 -15.49
N ARG A 263 24.83 7.23 -14.75
CA ARG A 263 25.18 5.85 -14.35
C ARG A 263 24.15 4.86 -14.85
N LEU A 264 24.61 3.69 -15.26
CA LEU A 264 23.75 2.57 -15.60
C LEU A 264 23.31 1.87 -14.33
N ARG A 265 22.03 1.59 -14.22
CA ARG A 265 21.47 0.72 -13.19
C ARG A 265 20.84 -0.48 -13.86
N ILE A 266 21.29 -1.65 -13.46
CA ILE A 266 20.76 -2.93 -13.93
C ILE A 266 19.91 -3.47 -12.80
N SER A 267 18.63 -3.69 -13.07
CA SER A 267 17.68 -4.29 -12.15
C SER A 267 17.24 -5.64 -12.71
N VAL A 268 17.30 -6.68 -11.89
CA VAL A 268 16.79 -8.01 -12.23
C VAL A 268 15.71 -8.37 -11.23
N THR A 269 14.49 -8.58 -11.72
CA THR A 269 13.36 -9.01 -10.92
C THR A 269 13.08 -10.47 -11.14
N THR A 270 13.05 -11.22 -10.04
CA THR A 270 12.69 -12.62 -10.00
C THR A 270 11.19 -12.74 -9.72
N GLY A 271 10.50 -13.63 -10.44
CA GLY A 271 9.08 -13.91 -10.21
C GLY A 271 8.82 -14.66 -8.91
N CYS A 272 7.55 -14.97 -8.63
CA CYS A 272 7.12 -15.68 -7.44
C CYS A 272 7.67 -17.11 -7.42
N ARG A 273 8.76 -17.33 -6.68
CA ARG A 273 9.43 -18.64 -6.57
C ARG A 273 9.73 -18.99 -5.13
N THR A 274 9.68 -20.28 -4.81
CA THR A 274 10.08 -20.76 -3.47
C THR A 274 11.57 -20.51 -3.27
N VAL A 275 11.90 -19.86 -2.15
CA VAL A 275 13.26 -19.50 -1.74
C VAL A 275 13.96 -20.70 -1.09
#